data_AF-A0A920VN88-F1
#
_entry.id   AF-A0A920VN88-F1
#
_cell.length_a   1.000
_cell.length_b   1.000
_cell.length_c   1.000
_cell.angle_alpha   90.00
_cell.angle_beta   90.00
_cell.angle_gamma   90.00
#
_symmetry.space_group_name_H-M   'P 1'
#
loop_
_entity.id
_entity.type
_entity.pdbx_description
1 polymer ?
#
loop_
_entity_poly.entity_id
_entity_poly.type
_entity_poly.pdbx_seq_one_letter_code
_entity_poly.pdbx_strand_id
1 'polypeptide(L)' 'MELVIPAVVFGAVGTAGQRCTSTRRIIVHESIYDSFLKKLLHAYKQVIIGDPLDSKTLMGPLVNQQAVDDYFLH' A
#
# COMPACT_ATOMS: atom_id res chain seq x y z
N MET A 1 12.55 -11.04 6.38
CA MET A 1 11.17 -10.46 6.35
C MET A 1 11.11 -9.02 6.84
N GLU A 2 12.06 -8.59 7.68
CA GLU A 2 12.06 -7.23 8.27
C GLU A 2 12.20 -6.10 7.25
N LEU A 3 12.95 -6.32 6.16
CA LEU A 3 13.09 -5.33 5.09
C LEU A 3 11.94 -5.39 4.07
N VAL A 4 11.56 -6.59 3.64
CA VAL A 4 10.64 -6.78 2.51
C VAL A 4 9.23 -6.30 2.82
N ILE A 5 8.72 -6.50 4.05
CA ILE A 5 7.35 -6.11 4.39
C ILE A 5 7.18 -4.58 4.35
N PRO A 6 8.02 -3.77 5.03
CA PRO A 6 7.96 -2.31 4.90
C PRO A 6 8.17 -1.82 3.47
N ALA A 7 9.13 -2.40 2.74
CA ALA A 7 9.42 -1.99 1.36
C ALA A 7 8.22 -2.21 0.42
N VAL A 8 7.56 -3.37 0.54
CA VAL A 8 6.36 -3.70 -0.23
C VAL A 8 5.21 -2.77 0.13
N VAL A 9 4.94 -2.56 1.42
CA VAL A 9 3.85 -1.67 1.86
C VAL A 9 4.09 -0.27 1.33
N PHE A 10 5.29 0.29 1.54
CA PHE A 10 5.64 1.63 1.06
C PHE A 10 5.56 1.73 -0.47
N GLY A 11 6.07 0.73 -1.20
CA GLY A 11 6.02 0.69 -2.65
C GLY A 11 4.60 0.58 -3.22
N ALA A 12 3.69 -0.06 -2.49
CA ALA A 12 2.29 -0.21 -2.90
C ALA A 12 1.45 1.02 -2.55
N VAL A 13 1.51 1.49 -1.29
CA VAL A 13 0.59 2.51 -0.75
C VAL A 13 1.13 3.92 -0.80
N GLY A 14 2.45 4.10 -0.96
CA GLY A 14 3.08 5.42 -1.02
C GLY A 14 2.41 6.30 -2.07
N THR A 15 2.08 7.55 -1.70
CA THR A 15 1.30 8.49 -2.54
C THR A 15 -0.01 7.89 -3.07
N ALA A 16 -0.69 7.10 -2.24
CA ALA A 16 -1.90 6.35 -2.57
C ALA A 16 -1.76 5.43 -3.80
N GLY A 17 -0.57 4.90 -4.05
CA GLY A 17 -0.29 4.04 -5.21
C GLY A 17 -0.25 4.77 -6.56
N GLN A 18 -0.27 6.11 -6.56
CA GLN A 18 -0.23 6.96 -7.75
C GLN A 18 1.21 7.23 -8.23
N ARG A 19 2.06 6.19 -8.22
CA ARG A 19 3.39 6.19 -8.84
C ARG A 19 3.39 5.22 -10.00
N CYS A 20 4.05 5.58 -11.09
CA CYS A 20 4.28 4.66 -12.22
C CYS A 20 5.10 3.42 -11.82
N THR A 21 5.84 3.50 -10.71
CA THR A 21 6.66 2.41 -10.13
C THR A 21 5.98 1.72 -8.95
N SER A 22 4.68 1.95 -8.71
CA SER A 22 3.96 1.33 -7.60
C SER A 22 3.99 -0.20 -7.67
N THR A 23 4.20 -0.84 -6.53
CA THR A 23 4.19 -2.32 -6.44
C THR A 23 2.77 -2.85 -6.61
N ARG A 24 2.49 -3.45 -7.78
CA ARG A 24 1.16 -4.02 -8.10
C ARG A 24 1.06 -5.53 -7.94
N ARG A 25 2.18 -6.24 -8.02
CA ARG A 25 2.24 -7.71 -7.93
C ARG A 25 3.47 -8.12 -7.12
N ILE A 26 3.32 -9.17 -6.32
CA ILE A 26 4.38 -9.74 -5.51
C ILE A 26 4.42 -11.23 -5.82
N ILE A 27 5.59 -11.74 -6.21
CA ILE A 27 5.81 -13.19 -6.40
C ILE A 27 6.48 -13.70 -5.12
N VAL A 28 5.86 -14.68 -4.47
CA VAL A 28 6.30 -15.21 -3.19
C VAL A 28 6.45 -16.72 -3.31
N HIS A 29 7.55 -17.25 -2.78
CA HIS A 29 7.77 -18.70 -2.75
C HIS A 29 6.73 -19.37 -1.83
N GLU A 30 6.17 -20.50 -2.27
CA GLU A 30 5.06 -21.18 -1.59
C GLU A 30 5.34 -21.47 -0.10
N SER A 31 6.57 -21.87 0.22
CA SER A 31 6.99 -22.25 1.58
C SER A 31 6.91 -21.11 2.61
N ILE A 32 6.80 -19.86 2.17
CA ILE A 32 6.71 -18.69 3.06
C ILE A 32 5.43 -17.87 2.86
N TYR A 33 4.53 -18.30 1.97
CA TYR A 33 3.36 -17.53 1.55
C TYR A 33 2.49 -17.11 2.74
N ASP A 34 2.08 -18.04 3.60
CA ASP A 34 1.17 -17.76 4.71
C ASP A 34 1.77 -16.80 5.73
N SER A 35 3.05 -17.01 6.09
CA SER A 35 3.78 -16.14 7.00
C SER A 35 3.93 -14.73 6.41
N PHE A 36 4.21 -14.65 5.10
CA PHE A 36 4.34 -13.37 4.39
C PHE A 36 3.03 -12.62 4.35
N LEU A 37 1.95 -13.29 3.94
CA LEU A 37 0.60 -12.71 3.88
C LEU A 37 0.15 -12.19 5.24
N LYS A 38 0.33 -12.98 6.30
CA LYS A 38 -0.02 -12.58 7.67
C LYS A 38 0.70 -11.31 8.11
N LYS A 39 2.02 -11.23 7.87
CA LYS A 39 2.82 -10.04 8.21
C LYS A 39 2.47 -8.83 7.35
N LEU A 40 2.20 -9.04 6.05
CA LEU A 40 1.81 -7.98 5.14
C LEU A 40 0.47 -7.37 5.56
N LEU A 41 -0.54 -8.19 5.83
CA LEU A 41 -1.85 -7.73 6.32
C LEU A 41 -1.73 -6.96 7.64
N HIS A 42 -0.87 -7.43 8.55
CA HIS A 42 -0.61 -6.71 9.80
C HIS A 42 -0.01 -5.33 9.56
N ALA A 43 0.95 -5.21 8.63
CA ALA A 43 1.58 -3.93 8.30
C ALA A 43 0.60 -2.97 7.60
N TYR A 44 -0.27 -3.46 6.71
CA TYR A 44 -1.30 -2.64 6.07
C TYR A 44 -2.26 -1.99 7.08
N LYS A 45 -2.59 -2.69 8.19
CA LYS A 45 -3.44 -2.14 9.27
C LYS A 45 -2.82 -0.95 10.01
N GLN A 46 -1.51 -0.74 9.88
CA GLN A 46 -0.80 0.36 10.52
C GLN A 46 -0.72 1.61 9.63
N VAL A 47 -1.18 1.54 8.38
CA VAL A 47 -1.17 2.68 7.46
C VAL A 47 -2.21 3.71 7.91
N ILE A 48 -1.74 4.87 8.35
CA ILE A 48 -2.60 6.00 8.71
C ILE A 48 -2.98 6.74 7.43
N ILE A 49 -4.27 6.72 7.10
CA ILE A 49 -4.86 7.42 5.95
C ILE A 49 -5.49 8.72 6.45
N GLY A 50 -5.24 9.84 5.78
CA GLY A 50 -5.75 11.13 6.25
C GLY A 50 -5.32 12.35 5.43
N ASP A 51 -5.37 13.51 6.09
CA ASP A 51 -4.94 14.80 5.52
C ASP A 51 -3.44 14.77 5.23
N PRO A 52 -3.00 15.08 3.99
CA PRO A 52 -1.57 15.09 3.64
C PRO A 52 -0.75 16.15 4.38
N LEU A 53 -1.39 17.13 5.05
CA LEU A 53 -0.72 18.14 5.89
C LEU A 53 -0.49 17.65 7.33
N ASP A 54 -1.13 16.56 7.77
CA ASP A 54 -0.83 15.95 9.07
C ASP A 54 0.43 15.08 8.96
N SER A 55 1.45 15.41 9.74
CA SER A 55 2.70 14.64 9.86
C SER A 55 2.52 13.16 10.24
N LYS A 56 1.37 12.77 10.81
CA LYS A 56 1.03 11.38 11.15
C LYS A 56 0.46 10.61 9.96
N THR A 57 -0.01 11.29 8.92
CA THR A 57 -0.56 10.66 7.72
C THR A 57 0.54 10.00 6.92
N LEU A 58 0.38 8.71 6.64
CA LEU A 58 1.28 7.98 5.74
C LEU A 58 0.74 7.95 4.30
N MET A 59 -0.59 7.91 4.14
CA MET A 59 -1.26 7.83 2.85
C MET A 59 -2.32 8.93 2.74
N GLY A 60 -2.11 9.88 1.84
CA GLY A 60 -3.08 10.91 1.49
C GLY A 60 -4.15 10.42 0.50
N PRO A 61 -5.02 11.31 0.01
CA PRO A 61 -6.07 10.97 -0.95
C PRO A 61 -5.51 10.68 -2.36
N LEU A 62 -6.37 10.16 -3.22
CA LEU A 62 -6.15 10.19 -4.67
C LEU A 62 -6.17 11.64 -5.20
N VAL A 63 -5.65 11.85 -6.42
CA VAL A 63 -5.44 13.18 -7.00
C VAL A 63 -6.74 13.97 -7.19
N ASN A 64 -7.84 13.31 -7.52
CA ASN A 64 -9.15 13.92 -7.75
C ASN A 64 -10.28 12.89 -7.64
N GLN A 65 -11.53 13.37 -7.73
CA GLN A 65 -12.72 12.52 -7.67
C GLN A 65 -12.78 11.51 -8.81
N GLN A 66 -12.39 11.89 -10.03
CA GLN A 66 -12.39 10.96 -11.17
C GLN A 66 -11.52 9.73 -10.90
N ALA A 67 -10.34 9.90 -10.31
CA ALA A 67 -9.46 8.78 -9.95
C ALA A 67 -10.08 7.86 -8.89
N VAL A 68 -10.94 8.39 -8.01
CA VAL A 68 -11.73 7.60 -7.06
C VAL A 68 -12.83 6.83 -7.81
N ASP A 69 -13.56 7.51 -8.69
CA ASP A 69 -14.64 6.92 -9.47
C ASP A 69 -14.13 5.78 -10.37
N ASP A 70 -13.02 5.99 -11.08
CA ASP A 70 -12.36 4.98 -11.92
C ASP A 70 -11.96 3.74 -11.12
N TYR A 71 -11.56 3.89 -9.85
CA TYR A 71 -11.18 2.76 -9.01
C TYR A 71 -12.38 1.89 -8.60
N PHE A 72 -13.57 2.49 -8.42
CA PHE A 72 -14.79 1.78 -7.99
C PHE A 72 -15.70 1.34 -9.14
N LEU A 73 -15.50 1.87 -10.35
CA LEU A 73 -16.25 1.49 -11.56
C LEU A 73 -15.70 0.23 -12.24
N HIS A 74 -14.62 -0.34 -11.72
CA HIS A 74 -14.07 -1.65 -12.08
C HIS A 74 -14.43 -2.71 -11.04
#